data_AF-X0VND8-F1
#
_entry.id   AF-X0VND8-F1
#
_cell.length_a   1.000
_cell.length_b   1.000
_cell.length_c   1.000
_cell.angle_alpha   90.00
_cell.angle_beta   90.00
_cell.angle_gamma   90.00
#
_symmetry.space_group_name_H-M   'P 1'
#
loop_
_entity.id
_entity.type
_entity.pdbx_description
1 polymer ?
#
loop_
_entity_poly.entity_id
_entity_poly.type
_entity_poly.pdbx_seq_one_letter_code
_entity_poly.pdbx_strand_id
1 'polypeptide(L)'
;KLFNLQEKIHLRDVKGLIWLDYWVLLGTLIYTLSYVGVSLFWRRKRYWRRLAWGMVGGGGITLALMLALGLGALIGEEEFARFFLQFHLLSFSNELWQLDPARDYLIMLFPGGFWYDAAIFCALVTVGLAIILGGVAGGYLLFTRGKS
;
A
#
# COMPACT_ATOMS: atom_id res chain seq x y z
N LYS A 1 22.43 19.33 -16.93
CA LYS A 1 21.16 18.66 -16.50
C LYS A 1 21.58 17.45 -15.68
N LEU A 2 21.09 17.31 -14.44
CA LEU A 2 21.60 16.32 -13.47
C LEU A 2 21.40 14.85 -13.93
N PHE A 3 20.25 14.54 -14.52
CA PHE A 3 19.94 13.21 -15.04
C PHE A 3 20.19 13.06 -16.55
N ASN A 4 20.52 11.86 -17.00
CA ASN A 4 20.66 11.47 -18.41
C ASN A 4 19.28 11.28 -19.09
N LEU A 5 19.22 10.79 -20.33
CA LEU A 5 17.94 10.59 -21.03
C LEU A 5 17.18 9.36 -20.51
N GLN A 6 17.88 8.25 -20.27
CA GLN A 6 17.33 7.00 -19.75
C GLN A 6 16.64 7.20 -18.38
N GLU A 7 17.34 7.82 -17.44
CA GLU A 7 16.82 8.15 -16.10
C GLU A 7 15.58 9.04 -16.17
N LYS A 8 15.52 10.00 -17.11
CA LYS A 8 14.34 10.86 -17.28
C LYS A 8 13.13 10.09 -17.79
N ILE A 9 13.33 9.13 -18.69
CA ILE A 9 12.24 8.30 -19.20
C ILE A 9 11.75 7.37 -18.09
N HIS A 10 12.65 6.72 -17.37
CA HIS A 10 12.28 5.91 -16.21
C HIS A 10 11.51 6.72 -15.15
N LEU A 11 11.97 7.93 -14.81
CA LEU A 11 11.25 8.82 -13.88
C LEU A 11 9.86 9.23 -14.40
N ARG A 12 9.69 9.35 -15.71
CA ARG A 12 8.37 9.60 -16.31
C ARG A 12 7.45 8.40 -16.12
N ASP A 13 7.95 7.19 -16.31
CA ASP A 13 7.19 5.95 -16.09
C ASP A 13 6.78 5.81 -14.62
N VAL A 14 7.73 6.02 -13.69
CA VAL A 14 7.47 6.03 -12.24
C VAL A 14 6.42 7.08 -11.88
N LYS A 15 6.50 8.28 -12.44
CA LYS A 15 5.49 9.32 -12.22
C LYS A 15 4.10 8.88 -12.70
N GLY A 16 4.02 8.18 -13.83
CA GLY A 16 2.77 7.59 -14.32
C GLY A 16 2.18 6.58 -13.33
N LEU A 17 3.03 5.71 -12.78
CA LEU A 17 2.63 4.71 -11.79
C LEU A 17 2.12 5.36 -10.48
N ILE A 18 2.79 6.40 -9.99
CA ILE A 18 2.34 7.17 -8.81
C ILE A 18 0.98 7.83 -9.07
N TRP A 19 0.76 8.38 -10.27
CA TRP A 19 -0.54 8.96 -10.61
C TRP A 19 -1.64 7.90 -10.67
N LEU A 20 -1.35 6.72 -11.21
CA LEU A 20 -2.29 5.61 -11.21
C LEU A 20 -2.71 5.24 -9.78
N ASP A 21 -1.75 5.14 -8.86
CA ASP A 21 -2.01 4.89 -7.45
C ASP A 21 -2.94 5.96 -6.84
N TYR A 22 -2.67 7.25 -7.10
CA TYR A 22 -3.55 8.33 -6.64
C TYR A 22 -4.98 8.24 -7.21
N TRP A 23 -5.14 7.84 -8.47
CA TRP A 23 -6.47 7.63 -9.05
C TRP A 23 -7.22 6.47 -8.41
N VAL A 24 -6.53 5.36 -8.13
CA VAL A 24 -7.10 4.20 -7.42
C VAL A 24 -7.48 4.59 -5.99
N LEU A 25 -6.61 5.30 -5.29
CA LEU A 25 -6.89 5.84 -3.95
C LEU A 25 -8.11 6.74 -3.96
N LEU A 26 -8.21 7.68 -4.91
CA LEU A 26 -9.35 8.57 -5.03
C LEU A 26 -10.66 7.80 -5.31
N GLY A 27 -10.62 6.85 -6.23
CA GLY A 27 -11.78 6.01 -6.56
C GLY A 27 -12.27 5.18 -5.38
N THR A 28 -11.34 4.52 -4.68
CA THR A 28 -11.66 3.71 -3.49
C THR A 28 -12.15 4.57 -2.32
N LEU A 29 -11.61 5.78 -2.14
CA LEU A 29 -12.09 6.74 -1.15
C LEU A 29 -13.53 7.17 -1.44
N ILE A 30 -13.83 7.59 -2.68
CA ILE A 30 -15.18 7.99 -3.09
C ILE A 30 -16.17 6.84 -2.88
N TYR A 31 -15.80 5.62 -3.29
CA TYR A 31 -16.62 4.42 -3.09
C TYR A 31 -16.89 4.18 -1.60
N THR A 32 -15.86 4.23 -0.76
CA THR A 32 -15.96 3.98 0.68
C THR A 32 -16.84 5.02 1.37
N LEU A 33 -16.63 6.31 1.08
CA LEU A 33 -17.44 7.39 1.63
C LEU A 33 -18.90 7.30 1.19
N SER A 34 -19.15 6.97 -0.09
CA SER A 34 -20.50 6.78 -0.61
C SER A 34 -21.20 5.59 0.08
N TYR A 35 -20.49 4.47 0.22
CA TYR A 35 -21.00 3.28 0.91
C TYR A 35 -21.33 3.58 2.37
N VAL A 36 -20.43 4.24 3.10
CA VAL A 36 -20.66 4.65 4.48
C VAL A 36 -21.83 5.63 4.57
N GLY A 37 -21.90 6.63 3.69
CA GLY A 37 -22.98 7.62 3.65
C GLY A 37 -24.37 6.98 3.47
N VAL A 38 -24.52 6.11 2.47
CA VAL A 38 -25.77 5.37 2.23
C VAL A 38 -26.14 4.48 3.43
N SER A 39 -25.15 3.76 3.96
CA SER A 39 -25.30 2.84 5.09
C SER A 39 -25.78 3.55 6.36
N LEU A 40 -25.28 4.77 6.63
CA LEU A 40 -25.65 5.59 7.79
C LEU A 40 -27.00 6.30 7.61
N PHE A 41 -27.35 6.73 6.39
CA PHE A 41 -28.58 7.49 6.13
C PHE A 41 -29.84 6.61 6.16
N TRP A 42 -29.77 5.36 5.68
CA TRP A 42 -30.98 4.56 5.44
C TRP A 42 -31.52 3.80 6.67
N ARG A 43 -30.68 3.14 7.50
CA ARG A 43 -31.14 2.38 8.70
C ARG A 43 -30.06 2.26 9.78
N ARG A 44 -29.94 3.30 10.63
CA ARG A 44 -28.86 3.50 11.61
C ARG A 44 -28.34 2.22 12.30
N LYS A 45 -29.09 1.54 13.19
CA LYS A 45 -28.51 0.49 14.08
C LYS A 45 -27.98 -0.79 13.41
N ARG A 46 -28.66 -1.37 12.41
CA ARG A 46 -28.24 -2.67 11.80
C ARG A 46 -26.99 -2.53 10.92
N TYR A 47 -26.75 -1.33 10.40
CA TYR A 47 -25.70 -1.06 9.43
C TYR A 47 -24.35 -0.70 10.09
N TRP A 48 -24.34 -0.11 11.31
CA TRP A 48 -23.12 0.06 12.09
C TRP A 48 -22.38 -1.27 12.32
N ARG A 49 -23.13 -2.34 12.63
CA ARG A 49 -22.56 -3.67 12.82
C ARG A 49 -21.99 -4.23 11.51
N ARG A 50 -22.63 -3.98 10.37
CA ARG A 50 -22.11 -4.39 9.05
C ARG A 50 -20.84 -3.63 8.67
N LEU A 51 -20.80 -2.32 8.91
CA LEU A 51 -19.62 -1.49 8.69
C LEU A 51 -18.45 -1.97 9.55
N ALA A 52 -18.67 -2.27 10.83
CA ALA A 52 -17.64 -2.79 11.71
C ALA A 52 -17.12 -4.16 11.25
N TRP A 53 -17.99 -5.07 10.78
CA TRP A 53 -17.54 -6.33 10.15
C TRP A 53 -16.74 -6.09 8.87
N GLY A 54 -17.11 -5.09 8.07
CA GLY A 54 -16.35 -4.67 6.89
C GLY A 54 -14.95 -4.17 7.24
N MET A 55 -14.80 -3.40 8.33
CA MET A 55 -13.50 -2.93 8.80
C MET A 55 -12.63 -4.06 9.35
N VAL A 56 -13.21 -5.01 10.11
CA VAL A 56 -12.49 -6.20 10.59
C VAL A 56 -12.04 -7.07 9.43
N GLY A 57 -12.94 -7.35 8.48
CA GLY A 57 -12.63 -8.15 7.29
C GLY A 57 -11.58 -7.48 6.41
N GLY A 58 -11.74 -6.18 6.14
CA GLY A 58 -10.78 -5.39 5.37
C GLY A 58 -9.40 -5.37 6.04
N GLY A 59 -9.34 -5.06 7.34
CA GLY A 59 -8.09 -5.10 8.11
C GLY A 59 -7.45 -6.49 8.10
N GLY A 60 -8.24 -7.55 8.24
CA GLY A 60 -7.75 -8.94 8.15
C GLY A 60 -7.17 -9.27 6.78
N ILE A 61 -7.83 -8.87 5.68
CA ILE A 61 -7.32 -9.05 4.32
C ILE A 61 -6.02 -8.26 4.12
N THR A 62 -5.97 -7.00 4.56
CA THR A 62 -4.75 -6.19 4.48
C THR A 62 -3.59 -6.84 5.23
N LEU A 63 -3.83 -7.34 6.45
CA LEU A 63 -2.80 -8.05 7.22
C LEU A 63 -2.37 -9.35 6.55
N ALA A 64 -3.29 -10.12 5.97
CA ALA A 64 -2.97 -11.33 5.22
C ALA A 64 -2.12 -11.03 3.97
N LEU A 65 -2.44 -9.96 3.24
CA LEU A 65 -1.65 -9.51 2.09
C LEU A 65 -0.28 -8.99 2.52
N MET A 66 -0.20 -8.20 3.58
CA MET A 66 1.08 -7.73 4.14
C MET A 66 1.93 -8.89 4.65
N LEU A 67 1.32 -9.93 5.21
CA LEU A 67 2.06 -11.14 5.60
C LEU A 67 2.56 -11.89 4.37
N ALA A 68 1.72 -12.09 3.36
CA ALA A 68 2.11 -12.80 2.13
C ALA A 68 3.21 -12.06 1.34
N LEU A 69 3.14 -10.74 1.23
CA LEU A 69 4.11 -9.90 0.53
C LEU A 69 5.35 -9.60 1.40
N GLY A 70 5.13 -9.36 2.69
CA GLY A 70 6.15 -8.96 3.66
C GLY A 70 7.02 -10.11 4.17
N LEU A 71 6.50 -11.35 4.22
CA LEU A 71 7.34 -12.54 4.47
C LEU A 71 8.43 -12.72 3.39
N GLY A 72 8.26 -12.15 2.21
CA GLY A 72 9.32 -12.07 1.21
C GLY A 72 10.21 -10.85 1.44
N ALA A 73 9.65 -9.64 1.36
CA ALA A 73 10.44 -8.42 1.21
C ALA A 73 11.07 -7.85 2.50
N LEU A 74 10.63 -8.28 3.69
CA LEU A 74 11.06 -7.67 4.97
C LEU A 74 12.09 -8.51 5.74
N ILE A 75 12.48 -9.69 5.24
CA ILE A 75 13.41 -10.60 5.93
C ILE A 75 14.88 -10.15 5.79
N GLY A 76 15.19 -9.30 4.79
CA GLY A 76 16.52 -8.75 4.59
C GLY A 76 16.64 -7.93 3.31
N GLU A 77 17.77 -7.26 3.13
CA GLU A 77 18.07 -6.45 1.92
C GLU A 77 18.15 -7.31 0.65
N GLU A 78 18.59 -8.57 0.76
CA GLU A 78 18.70 -9.49 -0.38
C GLU A 78 17.33 -9.93 -0.91
N GLU A 79 16.40 -10.25 -0.03
CA GLU A 79 15.02 -10.57 -0.40
C GLU A 79 14.29 -9.34 -0.95
N PHE A 80 14.54 -8.19 -0.34
CA PHE A 80 14.04 -6.92 -0.86
C PHE A 80 14.54 -6.67 -2.28
N ALA A 81 15.80 -6.91 -2.59
CA ALA A 81 16.33 -6.76 -3.95
C ALA A 81 15.59 -7.66 -4.97
N ARG A 82 15.26 -8.90 -4.59
CA ARG A 82 14.46 -9.81 -5.42
C ARG A 82 13.03 -9.32 -5.62
N PHE A 83 12.39 -8.84 -4.54
CA PHE A 83 11.06 -8.25 -4.61
C PHE A 83 11.04 -6.98 -5.47
N PHE A 84 12.04 -6.11 -5.30
CA PHE A 84 12.20 -4.88 -6.06
C PHE A 84 12.40 -5.18 -7.56
N LEU A 85 13.17 -6.21 -7.90
CA LEU A 85 13.30 -6.68 -9.28
C LEU A 85 11.96 -7.16 -9.86
N GLN A 86 11.23 -8.00 -9.12
CA GLN A 86 9.91 -8.48 -9.55
C GLN A 86 8.92 -7.33 -9.74
N PHE A 87 8.93 -6.35 -8.84
CA PHE A 87 8.14 -5.13 -8.97
C PHE A 87 8.46 -4.38 -10.26
N HIS A 88 9.73 -4.22 -10.62
CA HIS A 88 10.13 -3.54 -11.86
C HIS A 88 9.67 -4.31 -13.11
N LEU A 89 9.82 -5.63 -13.11
CA LEU A 89 9.36 -6.49 -14.22
C LEU A 89 7.84 -6.45 -14.40
N LEU A 90 7.08 -6.31 -13.32
CA LEU A 90 5.62 -6.20 -13.37
C LEU A 90 5.14 -4.78 -13.72
N SER A 91 5.87 -3.76 -13.27
CA SER A 91 5.45 -2.35 -13.40
C SER A 91 5.89 -1.73 -14.72
N PHE A 92 6.97 -2.21 -15.32
CA PHE A 92 7.56 -1.63 -16.52
C PHE A 92 7.77 -2.68 -17.61
N SER A 93 7.39 -2.34 -18.83
CA SER A 93 7.56 -3.19 -20.02
C SER A 93 8.87 -2.96 -20.77
N ASN A 94 9.75 -2.12 -20.24
CA ASN A 94 11.03 -1.73 -20.83
C ASN A 94 12.19 -2.00 -19.84
N GLU A 95 13.43 -1.86 -20.30
CA GLU A 95 14.64 -2.10 -19.48
C GLU A 95 15.28 -0.80 -18.94
N LEU A 96 14.64 0.36 -19.13
CA LEU A 96 15.23 1.67 -18.81
C LEU A 96 15.43 1.90 -17.31
N TRP A 97 14.83 1.07 -16.47
CA TRP A 97 15.00 1.06 -15.01
C TRP A 97 16.30 0.37 -14.56
N GLN A 98 16.99 -0.38 -15.43
CA GLN A 98 18.29 -0.98 -15.12
C GLN A 98 19.38 0.07 -15.26
N LEU A 99 19.71 0.72 -14.15
CA LEU A 99 20.67 1.81 -14.07
C LEU A 99 22.02 1.33 -13.51
N ASP A 100 23.11 1.93 -13.99
CA ASP A 100 24.49 1.64 -13.60
C ASP A 100 24.92 2.56 -12.42
N PRO A 101 25.22 2.00 -11.23
CA PRO A 101 25.62 2.78 -10.06
C PRO A 101 26.89 3.61 -10.28
N ALA A 102 27.71 3.31 -11.29
CA ALA A 102 28.91 4.08 -11.62
C ALA A 102 28.63 5.32 -12.48
N ARG A 103 27.44 5.43 -13.09
CA ARG A 103 27.15 6.44 -14.12
C ARG A 103 25.83 7.18 -13.91
N ASP A 104 24.87 6.56 -13.24
CA ASP A 104 23.50 7.06 -13.11
C ASP A 104 23.24 7.70 -11.75
N TYR A 105 22.97 9.01 -11.76
CA TYR A 105 22.77 9.82 -10.57
C TYR A 105 21.54 9.41 -9.76
N LEU A 106 20.50 8.86 -10.40
CA LEU A 106 19.24 8.52 -9.75
C LEU A 106 19.45 7.50 -8.62
N ILE A 107 20.21 6.44 -8.90
CA ILE A 107 20.50 5.39 -7.94
C ILE A 107 21.66 5.73 -7.00
N MET A 108 22.48 6.73 -7.34
CA MET A 108 23.43 7.33 -6.38
C MET A 108 22.71 8.17 -5.32
N LEU A 109 21.67 8.92 -5.73
CA LEU A 109 20.85 9.75 -4.82
C LEU A 109 19.86 8.90 -4.01
N PHE A 110 19.30 7.85 -4.62
CA PHE A 110 18.36 6.93 -3.99
C PHE A 110 18.88 5.50 -4.07
N PRO A 111 19.90 5.15 -3.25
CA PRO A 111 20.48 3.81 -3.23
C PRO A 111 19.48 2.77 -2.75
N GLY A 112 19.78 1.48 -2.96
CA GLY A 112 18.89 0.38 -2.58
C GLY A 112 18.40 0.43 -1.13
N GLY A 113 19.27 0.78 -0.18
CA GLY A 113 18.92 0.92 1.24
C GLY A 113 17.83 1.97 1.52
N PHE A 114 17.82 3.08 0.77
CA PHE A 114 16.76 4.08 0.88
C PHE A 114 15.39 3.48 0.53
N TRP A 115 15.32 2.68 -0.53
CA TRP A 115 14.07 2.05 -0.96
C TRP A 115 13.63 0.93 -0.02
N TYR A 116 14.58 0.21 0.58
CA TYR A 116 14.31 -0.77 1.62
C TYR A 116 13.66 -0.11 2.85
N ASP A 117 14.28 0.95 3.36
CA ASP A 117 13.76 1.72 4.50
C ASP A 117 12.38 2.31 4.21
N ALA A 118 12.19 2.87 3.02
CA ALA A 118 10.90 3.39 2.57
C ALA A 118 9.82 2.30 2.50
N ALA A 119 10.17 1.11 2.01
CA ALA A 119 9.26 -0.02 1.94
C ALA A 119 8.87 -0.53 3.34
N ILE A 120 9.83 -0.65 4.26
CA ILE A 120 9.56 -0.98 5.67
C ILE A 120 8.63 0.05 6.29
N PHE A 121 8.92 1.34 6.12
CA PHE A 121 8.09 2.41 6.67
C PHE A 121 6.65 2.31 6.19
N CYS A 122 6.44 2.18 4.87
CA CYS A 122 5.11 2.00 4.30
C CYS A 122 4.40 0.74 4.80
N ALA A 123 5.12 -0.39 4.93
CA ALA A 123 4.57 -1.63 5.46
C ALA A 123 4.13 -1.49 6.92
N LEU A 124 4.97 -0.90 7.78
CA LEU A 124 4.66 -0.67 9.20
C LEU A 124 3.47 0.25 9.39
N VAL A 125 3.40 1.35 8.64
CA VAL A 125 2.24 2.26 8.67
C VAL A 125 0.97 1.53 8.24
N THR A 126 1.03 0.74 7.17
CA THR A 126 -0.12 0.00 6.64
C THR A 126 -0.62 -1.06 7.63
N VAL A 127 0.29 -1.85 8.22
CA VAL A 127 -0.03 -2.84 9.25
C VAL A 127 -0.60 -2.16 10.50
N GLY A 128 0.01 -1.07 10.95
CA GLY A 128 -0.45 -0.31 12.12
C GLY A 128 -1.87 0.21 11.93
N LEU A 129 -2.16 0.83 10.78
CA LEU A 129 -3.51 1.31 10.45
C LEU A 129 -4.53 0.17 10.38
N ALA A 130 -4.17 -0.96 9.77
CA ALA A 130 -5.05 -2.13 9.69
C ALA A 130 -5.39 -2.70 11.08
N ILE A 131 -4.40 -2.78 11.97
CA ILE A 131 -4.60 -3.22 13.36
C ILE A 131 -5.50 -2.25 14.13
N ILE A 132 -5.26 -0.93 14.01
CA ILE A 132 -6.06 0.08 14.72
C ILE A 132 -7.50 0.04 14.24
N LEU A 133 -7.74 0.11 12.92
CA LEU A 133 -9.10 0.12 12.36
C LEU A 133 -9.84 -1.20 12.61
N GLY A 134 -9.17 -2.34 12.40
CA GLY A 134 -9.73 -3.65 12.67
C GLY A 134 -9.99 -3.89 14.15
N GLY A 135 -9.06 -3.47 15.02
CA GLY A 135 -9.17 -3.61 16.48
C GLY A 135 -10.29 -2.76 17.08
N VAL A 136 -10.40 -1.49 16.68
CA VAL A 136 -11.51 -0.61 17.10
C VAL A 136 -12.85 -1.18 16.65
N ALA A 137 -12.96 -1.63 15.41
CA ALA A 137 -14.17 -2.23 14.88
C ALA A 137 -14.53 -3.55 15.57
N GLY A 138 -13.53 -4.40 15.83
CA GLY A 138 -13.69 -5.66 16.57
C GLY A 138 -14.14 -5.44 18.01
N GLY A 139 -13.54 -4.47 18.71
CA GLY A 139 -13.93 -4.07 20.06
C GLY A 139 -15.38 -3.58 20.12
N TYR A 140 -15.80 -2.74 19.16
CA TYR A 140 -17.20 -2.30 19.04
C TYR A 140 -18.17 -3.48 18.84
N LEU A 141 -17.81 -4.46 18.02
CA LEU A 141 -18.63 -5.66 17.80
C LEU A 141 -18.76 -6.54 19.06
N LEU A 142 -17.69 -6.68 19.84
CA LEU A 142 -17.72 -7.43 21.10
C LEU A 142 -18.59 -6.73 22.14
N PHE A 143 -18.45 -5.41 22.29
CA PHE A 143 -19.22 -4.64 23.26
C PHE A 143 -20.72 -4.60 22.94
N THR A 144 -21.09 -4.55 21.66
CA THR A 144 -22.49 -4.54 21.21
C THR A 144 -23.14 -5.93 21.20
N ARG A 145 -22.36 -7.01 21.20
CA ARG A 145 -22.86 -8.39 21.37
C ARG A 145 -23.38 -8.68 22.78
N GLY A 146 -22.78 -8.09 23.82
CA GLY A 146 -23.20 -8.29 25.21
C GLY A 146 -24.43 -7.48 25.64
N LYS A 147 -25.01 -6.65 24.76
CA LYS A 147 -26.17 -5.78 25.04
C LYS A 147 -27.43 -6.14 24.23
N SER A 148 -27.40 -7.25 23.49
CA SER A 148 -28.53 -7.77 22.71
C SER A 148 -29.01 -9.09 23.29
#